data_AF-A0A956GTZ4-F1
#
_entry.id   AF-A0A956GTZ4-F1
#
_cell.length_a   1.000
_cell.length_b   1.000
_cell.length_c   1.000
_cell.angle_alpha   90.00
_cell.angle_beta   90.00
_cell.angle_gamma   90.00
#
_symmetry.space_group_name_H-M   'P 1'
#
loop_
_entity.id
_entity.type
_entity.pdbx_description
1 polymer ?
#
loop_
_entity_poly.entity_id
_entity_poly.type
_entity_poly.pdbx_seq_one_letter_code
_entity_poly.pdbx_strand_id
1 'polypeptide(L)'
;DKLVVALDKLGLGAEITELPAGEFATRVARGECDLYVGQLPALGADPALLWAAAFAAGGDAWARGQLAGGAVDVGAARREFADRLPVLPLFHRALRVHHRTDVRGLVLDASARIGFADLFTWGAPARSKGRGR
;
A
#
# COMPACT_ATOMS: atom_id res chain seq x y z
N ASP A 1 18.37 1.77 4.94
CA ASP A 1 19.25 2.93 5.19
C ASP A 1 18.58 4.28 5.35
N LYS A 2 17.94 4.89 4.33
CA LYS A 2 17.43 6.27 4.45
C LYS A 2 16.49 6.52 5.64
N LEU A 3 15.62 5.56 5.96
CA LEU A 3 14.70 5.65 7.10
C LEU A 3 15.45 5.60 8.43
N VAL A 4 16.37 4.64 8.59
CA VAL A 4 17.19 4.50 9.81
C VAL A 4 18.00 5.76 10.06
N VAL A 5 18.63 6.32 9.02
CA VAL A 5 19.37 7.59 9.14
C VAL A 5 18.46 8.76 9.54
N ALA A 6 17.20 8.77 9.07
CA ALA A 6 16.25 9.80 9.46
C ALA A 6 15.81 9.66 10.92
N LEU A 7 15.60 8.43 11.40
CA LEU A 7 15.28 8.14 12.80
C LEU A 7 16.46 8.46 13.73
N ASP A 8 17.69 8.11 13.33
CA ASP A 8 18.91 8.39 14.08
C ASP A 8 19.12 9.91 14.29
N LYS A 9 18.82 10.72 13.27
CA LYS A 9 18.83 12.20 13.39
C LYS A 9 17.84 12.74 14.43
N LEU A 10 16.81 11.98 14.77
CA LEU A 10 15.84 12.30 15.82
C LEU A 10 16.24 11.70 17.17
N GLY A 11 17.42 11.05 17.26
CA GLY A 11 17.90 10.35 18.45
C GLY A 11 17.27 8.97 18.64
N LEU A 12 16.65 8.40 17.61
CA LEU A 12 16.00 7.10 17.65
C LEU A 12 16.87 6.05 16.95
N GLY A 13 17.54 5.22 17.74
CA GLY A 13 18.24 4.04 17.23
C GLY A 13 17.23 3.03 16.65
N ALA A 14 17.47 2.58 15.43
CA ALA A 14 16.60 1.64 14.73
C ALA A 14 17.40 0.58 13.97
N GLU A 15 16.90 -0.64 13.96
CA GLU A 15 17.42 -1.76 13.18
C GLU A 15 16.33 -2.25 12.21
N ILE A 16 16.74 -2.67 11.02
CA ILE A 16 15.83 -3.27 10.04
C ILE A 16 16.01 -4.78 10.08
N THR A 17 14.94 -5.48 10.44
CA THR A 17 14.89 -6.94 10.39
C THR A 17 14.06 -7.38 9.19
N GLU A 18 14.68 -8.09 8.25
CA GLU A 18 13.97 -8.70 7.13
C GLU A 18 13.34 -10.03 7.55
N LEU A 19 12.06 -10.22 7.22
CA LEU A 19 11.31 -11.42 7.56
C LEU A 19 10.62 -12.00 6.31
N PRO A 20 10.46 -13.34 6.22
CA PRO A 20 9.58 -13.94 5.24
C PRO A 20 8.15 -13.40 5.36
N ALA A 21 7.46 -13.18 4.23
CA ALA A 21 6.16 -12.48 4.21
C ALA A 21 5.10 -13.09 5.15
N GLY A 22 5.05 -14.43 5.28
CA GLY A 22 4.11 -15.09 6.18
C GLY A 22 4.42 -14.86 7.66
N GLU A 23 5.71 -14.87 8.03
CA GLU A 23 6.14 -14.56 9.39
C GLU A 23 5.88 -13.09 9.71
N PHE A 24 6.24 -12.19 8.78
CA PHE A 24 5.97 -10.76 8.89
C PHE A 24 4.49 -10.48 9.15
N ALA A 25 3.59 -11.04 8.34
CA ALA A 25 2.15 -10.87 8.52
C ALA A 25 1.66 -11.36 9.89
N THR A 26 2.22 -12.48 10.37
CA THR A 26 1.89 -13.04 11.68
C THR A 26 2.33 -12.12 12.82
N ARG A 27 3.56 -11.57 12.77
CA ARG A 27 4.06 -10.66 13.81
C ARG A 27 3.28 -9.35 13.85
N VAL A 28 2.97 -8.78 12.69
CA VAL A 28 2.13 -7.57 12.59
C VAL A 28 0.76 -7.81 13.22
N ALA A 29 0.11 -8.93 12.89
CA ALA A 29 -1.20 -9.27 13.45
C ALA A 29 -1.19 -9.47 14.98
N ARG A 30 -0.05 -9.85 15.55
CA ARG A 30 0.14 -10.03 17.00
C ARG A 30 0.65 -8.79 17.72
N GLY A 31 0.99 -7.71 17.00
CA GLY A 31 1.60 -6.52 17.60
C GLY A 31 3.04 -6.75 18.07
N GLU A 32 3.76 -7.70 17.48
CA GLU A 32 5.15 -8.05 17.83
C GLU A 32 6.18 -7.20 17.04
N CYS A 33 5.76 -6.06 16.49
CA CYS A 33 6.60 -5.13 15.74
C CYS A 33 6.54 -3.75 16.38
N ASP A 34 7.68 -3.14 16.67
CA ASP A 34 7.75 -1.73 17.11
C ASP A 34 7.33 -0.79 15.98
N LEU A 35 7.89 -1.02 14.78
CA LEU A 35 7.57 -0.35 13.53
C LEU A 35 7.63 -1.36 12.40
N TYR A 36 6.80 -1.17 11.38
CA TYR A 36 6.86 -1.97 10.18
C TYR A 36 6.52 -1.16 8.93
N VAL A 37 7.09 -1.55 7.79
CA VAL A 37 6.82 -0.93 6.50
C VAL A 37 5.74 -1.73 5.79
N GLY A 38 4.54 -1.15 5.71
CA GLY A 38 3.40 -1.71 5.02
C GLY A 38 3.07 -1.00 3.71
N GLN A 39 2.09 -1.54 3.00
CA GLN A 39 1.44 -0.88 1.86
C GLN A 39 -0.07 -0.91 2.07
N LEU A 40 -0.72 0.24 1.92
CA LEU A 40 -2.18 0.30 1.80
C LEU A 40 -2.56 0.05 0.34
N PRO A 41 -3.39 -0.98 0.06
CA PRO A 41 -3.90 -1.19 -1.29
C PRO A 41 -4.85 -0.05 -1.68
N ALA A 42 -5.00 0.19 -2.99
CA ALA A 42 -6.11 0.99 -3.48
C ALA A 42 -7.41 0.21 -3.23
N LEU A 43 -8.34 0.80 -2.48
CA LEU A 43 -9.59 0.17 -2.04
C LEU A 43 -10.82 0.65 -2.83
N GLY A 44 -10.59 1.24 -4.02
CA GLY A 44 -11.62 1.89 -4.82
C GLY A 44 -11.63 3.41 -4.67
N ALA A 45 -12.69 4.05 -5.17
CA ALA A 45 -12.79 5.50 -5.26
C ALA A 45 -13.30 6.19 -3.99
N ASP A 46 -13.81 5.44 -3.00
CA ASP A 46 -14.37 6.00 -1.76
C ASP A 46 -13.24 6.43 -0.79
N PRO A 47 -13.10 7.74 -0.49
CA PRO A 47 -12.10 8.22 0.44
C PRO A 47 -12.27 7.68 1.86
N ALA A 48 -13.49 7.32 2.28
CA ALA A 48 -13.77 6.76 3.60
C ALA A 48 -13.04 5.43 3.82
N LEU A 49 -12.96 4.60 2.78
CA LEU A 49 -12.25 3.32 2.82
C LEU A 49 -10.75 3.50 3.02
N LEU A 50 -10.16 4.54 2.42
CA LEU A 50 -8.74 4.85 2.61
C LEU A 50 -8.44 5.22 4.06
N TRP A 51 -9.27 6.08 4.67
CA TRP A 51 -9.10 6.45 6.07
C TRP A 51 -9.30 5.26 6.99
N ALA A 52 -10.36 4.48 6.80
CA ALA A 52 -10.60 3.28 7.59
C ALA A 52 -9.41 2.30 7.54
N ALA A 53 -8.84 2.10 6.35
CA ALA A 53 -7.68 1.25 6.17
C ALA A 53 -6.42 1.80 6.82
N ALA A 54 -6.21 3.12 6.80
CA ALA A 54 -5.06 3.75 7.44
C ALA A 54 -5.11 3.60 8.98
N PHE A 55 -6.26 3.82 9.61
CA PHE A 55 -6.43 3.57 11.05
C PHE A 55 -6.29 2.08 11.39
N ALA A 56 -6.88 1.19 10.58
CA ALA A 56 -6.77 -0.24 10.80
C ALA A 56 -5.32 -0.75 10.69
N ALA A 57 -4.54 -0.23 9.75
CA ALA A 57 -3.11 -0.55 9.63
C ALA A 57 -2.33 -0.07 10.87
N GLY A 58 -2.65 1.10 11.41
CA GLY A 58 -2.04 1.56 12.67
C GLY A 58 -2.52 0.83 13.92
N GLY A 59 -3.44 -0.14 13.81
CA GLY A 59 -4.05 -0.80 14.97
C GLY A 59 -4.98 0.09 15.80
N ASP A 60 -5.38 1.25 15.27
CA ASP A 60 -6.22 2.22 15.97
C ASP A 60 -7.71 1.86 15.83
N ALA A 61 -8.43 1.85 16.95
CA ALA A 61 -9.82 1.44 17.02
C ALA A 61 -10.83 2.50 16.53
N TRP A 62 -10.41 3.73 16.24
CA TRP A 62 -11.28 4.84 15.87
C TRP A 62 -12.18 4.51 14.69
N ALA A 63 -11.60 4.01 13.59
CA ALA A 63 -12.36 3.67 12.39
C ALA A 63 -13.38 2.55 12.65
N ARG A 64 -13.07 1.60 13.55
CA ARG A 64 -13.99 0.52 13.94
C ARG A 64 -15.24 1.07 14.62
N GLY A 65 -15.07 2.06 15.50
CA GLY A 65 -16.20 2.75 16.15
C GLY A 65 -17.08 3.50 15.14
N GLN A 66 -16.46 4.21 14.19
CA GLN A 66 -17.18 4.96 13.16
C GLN A 66 -17.94 4.07 12.18
N LEU A 67 -17.34 2.93 11.78
CA LEU A 67 -18.00 1.95 10.91
C LEU A 67 -19.23 1.33 11.57
N ALA A 68 -19.21 1.11 12.89
CA ALA A 68 -20.40 0.67 13.64
C ALA A 68 -21.52 1.71 13.65
N GLY A 69 -21.18 3.00 13.53
CA GLY A 69 -22.12 4.13 13.42
C GLY A 69 -22.66 4.39 12.00
N GLY A 70 -22.22 3.62 11.00
CA GLY A 70 -22.80 3.61 9.65
C GLY A 70 -21.97 4.30 8.56
N ALA A 71 -21.06 5.21 8.89
CA ALA A 71 -20.14 5.80 7.92
C ALA A 71 -18.91 6.44 8.59
N VAL A 72 -17.76 6.41 7.89
CA VAL A 72 -16.58 7.17 8.28
C VAL A 72 -16.69 8.58 7.71
N ASP A 73 -16.92 9.57 8.58
CA ASP A 73 -16.82 10.99 8.20
C ASP A 73 -15.37 11.36 7.87
N VAL A 74 -15.12 11.79 6.63
CA VAL A 74 -13.78 12.12 6.12
C VAL A 74 -13.18 13.33 6.85
N GLY A 75 -14.01 14.30 7.24
CA GLY A 75 -13.55 15.49 7.97
C GLY A 75 -13.03 15.15 9.37
N ALA A 76 -13.78 14.33 10.11
CA ALA A 76 -13.38 13.79 11.41
C ALA A 76 -12.17 12.87 11.29
N ALA A 77 -12.15 11.98 10.29
CA ALA A 77 -11.02 11.08 10.05
C ALA A 77 -9.71 11.86 9.86
N ARG A 78 -9.76 12.94 9.08
CA ARG A 78 -8.58 13.79 8.84
C ARG A 78 -8.07 14.47 10.11
N ARG A 79 -8.97 14.97 10.97
CA ARG A 79 -8.58 15.59 12.25
C ARG A 79 -7.92 14.56 13.17
N GLU A 80 -8.60 13.44 13.38
CA GLU A 80 -8.12 12.37 14.26
C GLU A 80 -6.82 11.74 13.76
N PHE A 81 -6.64 11.65 12.45
CA PHE A 81 -5.40 11.17 11.86
C PHE A 81 -4.25 12.13 12.14
N ALA A 82 -4.48 13.44 12.06
CA ALA A 82 -3.44 14.44 12.35
C ALA A 82 -3.03 14.42 13.83
N ASP A 83 -3.97 14.14 14.73
CA ASP A 83 -3.71 14.10 16.16
C ASP A 83 -3.02 12.81 16.61
N ARG A 84 -3.39 11.67 16.01
CA ARG A 84 -2.93 10.34 16.45
C ARG A 84 -1.79 9.75 15.62
N LEU A 85 -1.69 10.14 14.35
CA LEU A 85 -0.69 9.65 13.39
C LEU A 85 -0.55 8.11 13.39
N PRO A 86 -1.64 7.35 13.18
CA PRO A 86 -1.63 5.89 13.30
C PRO A 86 -0.69 5.22 12.28
N VAL A 87 -0.40 5.88 11.15
CA VAL A 87 0.64 5.50 10.20
C VAL A 87 1.36 6.73 9.68
N LEU A 88 2.61 6.56 9.24
CA LEU A 88 3.40 7.60 8.59
C LEU A 88 3.40 7.39 7.05
N PRO A 89 2.77 8.27 6.26
CA PRO A 89 2.82 8.16 4.80
C PRO A 89 4.24 8.43 4.28
N LEU A 90 4.82 7.46 3.57
CA LEU A 90 6.16 7.59 3.01
C LEU A 90 6.14 8.14 1.57
N PHE A 91 5.33 7.55 0.70
CA PHE A 91 5.14 7.97 -0.69
C PHE A 91 3.93 7.28 -1.31
N HIS A 92 3.42 7.84 -2.42
CA HIS A 92 2.48 7.15 -3.31
C HIS A 92 3.26 6.39 -4.39
N ARG A 93 3.00 5.08 -4.51
CA ARG A 93 3.70 4.24 -5.49
C ARG A 93 3.01 4.31 -6.85
N ALA A 94 3.78 4.54 -7.90
CA ALA A 94 3.32 4.32 -9.26
C ALA A 94 3.38 2.83 -9.62
N LEU A 95 2.33 2.29 -10.23
CA LEU A 95 2.34 0.94 -10.80
C LEU A 95 2.91 0.97 -12.21
N ARG A 96 3.85 0.07 -12.50
CA ARG A 96 4.37 -0.18 -13.84
C ARG A 96 4.18 -1.65 -14.18
N VAL A 97 3.46 -1.92 -15.26
CA VAL A 97 3.25 -3.28 -15.76
C VAL A 97 4.10 -3.48 -17.01
N HIS A 98 4.94 -4.50 -16.98
CA HIS A 98 5.67 -4.95 -18.15
C HIS A 98 4.93 -6.13 -18.75
N HIS A 99 4.49 -6.01 -19.99
CA HIS A 99 3.81 -7.08 -20.72
C HIS A 99 4.48 -7.31 -22.07
N ARG A 100 4.25 -8.49 -22.66
CA ARG A 100 4.71 -8.78 -24.02
C ARG A 100 4.04 -7.83 -25.00
N THR A 101 4.73 -7.47 -26.07
CA THR A 101 4.23 -6.49 -27.05
C THR A 101 3.01 -6.96 -27.85
N ASP A 102 2.78 -8.27 -27.90
CA ASP A 102 1.62 -8.89 -28.55
C ASP A 102 0.40 -9.00 -27.62
N VAL A 103 0.53 -8.66 -26.33
CA VAL A 103 -0.60 -8.59 -25.40
C VAL A 103 -1.41 -7.32 -25.63
N ARG A 104 -2.72 -7.48 -25.80
CA ARG A 104 -3.72 -6.43 -26.04
C ARG A 104 -4.83 -6.50 -25.00
N GLY A 105 -5.59 -5.41 -24.89
CA GLY A 105 -6.72 -5.28 -23.97
C GLY A 105 -6.33 -5.29 -22.49
N LEU A 106 -5.05 -5.03 -22.16
CA LEU A 106 -4.63 -4.86 -20.79
C LEU A 106 -5.20 -3.56 -20.23
N VAL A 107 -6.08 -3.70 -19.23
CA VAL A 107 -6.68 -2.59 -18.49
C VAL A 107 -6.44 -2.81 -16.99
N LEU A 108 -6.20 -1.73 -16.28
CA LEU A 108 -6.14 -1.70 -14.83
C LEU A 108 -7.43 -1.08 -14.29
N ASP A 109 -8.03 -1.70 -13.28
CA ASP A 109 -9.16 -1.09 -12.57
C ASP A 109 -8.70 0.05 -11.62
N ALA A 110 -9.66 0.73 -10.98
CA ALA A 110 -9.37 1.80 -10.01
C ALA A 110 -8.57 1.31 -8.78
N SER A 111 -8.49 0.00 -8.55
CA SER A 111 -7.70 -0.64 -7.50
C SER A 111 -6.35 -1.15 -8.02
N ALA A 112 -5.97 -0.77 -9.24
CA ALA A 112 -4.76 -1.19 -9.93
C ALA A 112 -4.66 -2.72 -10.17
N ARG A 113 -5.79 -3.42 -10.23
CA ARG A 113 -5.85 -4.84 -10.57
C ARG A 113 -5.98 -5.01 -12.08
N ILE A 114 -5.36 -6.06 -12.60
CA ILE A 114 -5.44 -6.39 -14.03
C ILE A 114 -6.81 -7.00 -14.32
N GLY A 115 -7.55 -6.39 -15.25
CA GLY A 115 -8.73 -7.00 -15.85
C GLY A 115 -8.32 -8.06 -16.87
N PHE A 116 -8.80 -9.29 -16.72
CA PHE A 116 -8.47 -10.40 -17.63
C PHE A 116 -9.51 -10.65 -18.71
N ALA A 117 -10.72 -10.11 -18.57
CA ALA A 117 -11.83 -10.39 -19.48
C ALA A 117 -11.52 -10.02 -20.93
N ASP A 118 -10.80 -8.91 -21.14
CA ASP A 118 -10.44 -8.40 -22.46
C ASP A 118 -8.98 -8.65 -22.83
N LEU A 119 -8.24 -9.46 -22.05
CA LEU A 119 -6.83 -9.71 -22.30
C LEU A 119 -6.67 -10.77 -23.40
N PHE A 120 -6.01 -10.42 -24.50
CA PHE A 120 -5.72 -11.37 -25.58
C PHE A 120 -4.34 -11.16 -26.19
N THR A 121 -3.86 -12.16 -26.92
CA THR A 121 -2.64 -12.05 -27.72
C THR A 121 -3.02 -11.80 -29.19
N TRP A 122 -2.27 -10.91 -29.85
CA TRP A 122 -2.48 -10.59 -31.25
C TRP A 122 -1.17 -10.40 -31.99
N GLY A 123 -0.95 -11.22 -33.02
CA GLY A 123 0.28 -11.24 -33.80
C GLY A 123 1.44 -11.91 -33.07
N ALA A 124 2.65 -11.75 -33.60
CA ALA A 124 3.87 -12.24 -32.97
C ALA A 124 4.50 -11.16 -32.06
N PRO A 125 5.15 -11.53 -30.95
CA PRO A 125 5.85 -10.58 -30.10
C PRO A 125 7.00 -9.94 -30.87
N ALA A 126 7.10 -8.61 -30.81
CA ALA A 126 8.23 -7.87 -31.35
C ALA A 126 9.48 -8.19 -30.52
N ARG A 127 10.56 -8.59 -31.20
CA ARG A 127 11.86 -8.73 -30.55
C ARG A 127 12.34 -7.34 -30.16
N SER A 128 12.56 -7.10 -28.87
CA SER A 128 13.25 -5.88 -28.46
C SER A 128 14.70 -5.97 -28.97
N LYS A 129 15.17 -4.92 -29.65
CA LYS A 129 16.62 -4.73 -29.84
C LYS A 129 17.16 -4.46 -28.44
N GLY A 130 17.76 -5.46 -27.81
CA GLY A 130 18.45 -5.28 -26.53
C GLY A 130 19.40 -4.09 -26.66
N ARG A 131 19.24 -3.07 -25.82
CA ARG A 131 20.32 -2.09 -25.61
C ARG A 131 21.47 -2.89 -25.00
N GLY A 132 22.50 -3.16 -25.81
CA GLY A 132 23.78 -3.65 -25.32
C GLY A 132 24.22 -2.74 -24.17
N ARG A 133 24.42 -3.34 -23.00
CA ARG A 133 25.16 -2.72 -21.91
C ARG A 133 26.64 -2.94 -22.17
#